data_AF-D3R017-F1
#
_entry.id   AF-D3R017-F1
#
_cell.length_a   1.000
_cell.length_b   1.000
_cell.length_c   1.000
_cell.angle_alpha   90.00
_cell.angle_beta   90.00
_cell.angle_gamma   90.00
#
_symmetry.space_group_name_H-M   'P 1'
#
loop_
_entity.id
_entity.type
_entity.pdbx_description
1 polymer ?
#
loop_
_entity_poly.entity_id
_entity_poly.type
_entity_poly.pdbx_seq_one_letter_code
_entity_poly.pdbx_strand_id
1 'polypeptide(L)'
;MANRANGFTSGIGKVLKYIGNFFANYVKYFAKGNYKTRLSYVVMGAGCFLNKQVVHGLLYLLAEVVFIFYMLFSGAHYLRMLSSLGIKTQGEVWDEAAGIFRVQQGDNSMLILLFGVIAIVICICFVALHYASVKHAYQNQKLIETGVTPLNFVKEWKSLFNEKFHITVLSLPILLTTLFTVLPLIFMILMAFTNFDKNHQPPGNLFSWVGLTNFKQVFYGNPLWAKTFTRLFSWTMVWAFFATFLNYILGIILALVINKKGVRFKKFWRTMFVITIAVPQFVSLLLLSKLLADKGPLNGLLLQLGWIKDFIPFLSHATVAKITVIIVNLWVGIPYTMLICSGILMNIPQNLYEASRIDGANPVRQFISITMPYMLQVTTPYLITQFIGNINNFNVIYLLTGGDPKTLDLFQAGETDLLVTWLYKLTVSEKNYALASTIGIIIFLITAIISLITYNRTKAVREEEQFQ
;
A
#
# COMPACT_ATOMS: atom_id res chain seq x y z
N MET A 1 -11.99 7.47 31.72
CA MET A 1 -11.09 6.55 30.98
C MET A 1 -11.81 5.44 30.19
N ALA A 2 -13.15 5.34 30.20
CA ALA A 2 -13.89 4.24 29.55
C ALA A 2 -14.27 4.44 28.06
N ASN A 3 -14.05 5.61 27.46
CA ASN A 3 -14.44 5.88 26.06
C ASN A 3 -13.32 5.69 25.01
N ARG A 4 -12.20 5.04 25.37
CA ARG A 4 -10.95 5.04 24.59
C ARG A 4 -10.69 3.77 23.76
N ALA A 5 -11.57 2.77 23.79
CA ALA A 5 -11.43 1.51 23.05
C ALA A 5 -12.43 1.34 21.88
N ASN A 6 -13.23 2.39 21.57
CA ASN A 6 -14.39 2.26 20.69
C ASN A 6 -14.12 2.52 19.19
N GLY A 7 -12.95 3.01 18.79
CA GLY A 7 -12.68 3.29 17.37
C GLY A 7 -12.61 2.01 16.52
N PHE A 8 -11.72 1.09 16.88
CA PHE A 8 -11.45 -0.16 16.16
C PHE A 8 -12.56 -1.22 16.35
N THR A 9 -13.07 -1.33 17.58
CA THR A 9 -14.25 -2.15 17.87
C THR A 9 -15.52 -1.61 17.19
N SER A 10 -15.63 -0.29 16.93
CA SER A 10 -16.72 0.24 16.09
C SER A 10 -16.55 -0.11 14.62
N GLY A 11 -15.33 -0.20 14.08
CA GLY A 11 -15.10 -0.53 12.67
C GLY A 11 -15.49 -1.97 12.35
N ILE A 12 -14.89 -2.92 13.08
CA ILE A 12 -15.23 -4.35 12.96
C ILE A 12 -16.69 -4.58 13.36
N GLY A 13 -17.17 -3.93 14.42
CA GLY A 13 -18.57 -3.99 14.84
C GLY A 13 -19.54 -3.47 13.77
N LYS A 14 -19.18 -2.39 13.05
CA LYS A 14 -19.95 -1.88 11.91
C LYS A 14 -19.97 -2.90 10.77
N VAL A 15 -18.83 -3.47 10.39
CA VAL A 15 -18.75 -4.49 9.33
C VAL A 15 -19.59 -5.72 9.70
N LEU A 16 -19.45 -6.25 10.92
CA LEU A 16 -20.27 -7.36 11.40
C LEU A 16 -21.76 -7.02 11.41
N LYS A 17 -22.13 -5.79 11.77
CA LYS A 17 -23.52 -5.31 11.70
C LYS A 17 -24.02 -5.21 10.26
N TYR A 18 -23.18 -4.78 9.31
CA TYR A 18 -23.53 -4.77 7.88
C TYR A 18 -23.72 -6.18 7.33
N ILE A 19 -22.85 -7.12 7.69
CA ILE A 19 -22.99 -8.53 7.33
C ILE A 19 -24.26 -9.13 7.96
N GLY A 20 -24.51 -8.86 9.24
CA GLY A 20 -25.75 -9.27 9.91
C GLY A 20 -27.00 -8.69 9.24
N ASN A 21 -26.97 -7.40 8.89
CA ASN A 21 -28.03 -6.75 8.13
C ASN A 21 -28.20 -7.33 6.73
N PHE A 22 -27.12 -7.73 6.06
CA PHE A 22 -27.17 -8.38 4.76
C PHE A 22 -27.97 -9.69 4.84
N PHE A 23 -27.62 -10.59 5.77
CA PHE A 23 -28.35 -11.84 5.96
C PHE A 23 -29.79 -11.62 6.45
N ALA A 24 -30.00 -10.71 7.41
CA ALA A 24 -31.34 -10.40 7.90
C ALA A 24 -32.25 -9.84 6.80
N ASN A 25 -31.73 -8.96 5.95
CA ASN A 25 -32.47 -8.44 4.80
C ASN A 25 -32.71 -9.54 3.75
N TYR A 26 -31.73 -10.40 3.48
CA TYR A 26 -31.88 -11.50 2.54
C TYR A 26 -32.97 -12.49 2.99
N VAL A 27 -33.05 -12.82 4.28
CA VAL A 27 -34.15 -13.64 4.82
C VAL A 27 -35.49 -12.89 4.76
N LYS A 28 -35.50 -11.59 5.09
CA LYS A 28 -36.70 -10.75 5.02
C LYS A 28 -37.27 -10.67 3.61
N TYR A 29 -36.43 -10.58 2.58
CA TYR A 29 -36.86 -10.53 1.18
C TYR A 29 -37.51 -11.86 0.75
N PHE A 30 -37.05 -13.00 1.28
CA PHE A 30 -37.66 -14.30 1.02
C PHE A 30 -39.02 -14.42 1.73
N ALA A 31 -39.06 -14.09 3.03
CA ALA A 31 -40.25 -14.24 3.86
C ALA A 31 -41.39 -13.31 3.39
N LYS A 32 -41.09 -12.04 3.12
CA LYS A 32 -42.08 -11.03 2.71
C LYS A 32 -42.23 -10.87 1.19
N GLY A 33 -41.39 -11.56 0.42
CA GLY A 33 -41.45 -11.54 -1.04
C GLY A 33 -42.62 -12.38 -1.58
N ASN A 34 -43.24 -11.91 -2.66
CA ASN A 34 -44.20 -12.70 -3.42
C ASN A 34 -43.51 -13.84 -4.19
N TYR A 35 -44.29 -14.67 -4.89
CA TYR A 35 -43.74 -15.81 -5.64
C TYR A 35 -42.69 -15.38 -6.70
N LYS A 36 -42.83 -14.20 -7.29
CA LYS A 36 -41.89 -13.64 -8.29
C LYS A 36 -40.54 -13.31 -7.67
N THR A 37 -40.54 -12.70 -6.49
CA THR A 37 -39.31 -12.38 -5.74
C THR A 37 -38.63 -13.65 -5.24
N ARG A 38 -39.39 -14.67 -4.82
CA ARG A 38 -38.84 -15.98 -4.43
C ARG A 38 -38.20 -16.71 -5.61
N LEU A 39 -38.74 -16.56 -6.82
CA LEU A 39 -38.17 -17.16 -8.02
C LEU A 39 -36.78 -16.58 -8.36
N SER A 40 -36.52 -15.31 -8.00
CA SER A 40 -35.18 -14.68 -8.13
C SER A 40 -34.08 -15.32 -7.28
N TYR A 41 -34.42 -16.15 -6.28
CA TYR A 41 -33.42 -16.89 -5.49
C TYR A 41 -32.89 -18.11 -6.24
N VAL A 42 -33.69 -18.67 -7.16
CA VAL A 42 -33.32 -19.86 -7.94
C VAL A 42 -32.82 -19.47 -9.32
N VAL A 43 -33.43 -18.47 -9.93
CA VAL A 43 -33.04 -17.94 -11.25
C VAL A 43 -32.86 -16.44 -11.12
N MET A 44 -31.62 -15.97 -11.18
CA MET A 44 -31.31 -14.57 -11.05
C MET A 44 -32.04 -13.75 -12.13
N GLY A 45 -32.64 -12.63 -11.71
CA GLY A 45 -33.36 -11.72 -12.60
C GLY A 45 -34.80 -12.13 -12.92
N ALA A 46 -35.27 -13.31 -12.51
CA ALA A 46 -36.61 -13.78 -12.87
C ALA A 46 -37.74 -12.91 -12.28
N GLY A 47 -37.60 -12.42 -11.05
CA GLY A 47 -38.54 -11.45 -10.48
C GLY A 47 -38.53 -10.09 -11.19
N CYS A 48 -37.40 -9.68 -11.79
CA CYS A 48 -37.34 -8.48 -12.64
C CYS A 48 -38.05 -8.72 -13.98
N PHE A 49 -37.83 -9.90 -14.58
CA PHE A 49 -38.47 -10.33 -15.81
C PHE A 49 -40.01 -10.39 -15.66
N LEU A 50 -40.50 -11.02 -14.59
CA LEU A 50 -41.93 -11.14 -14.26
C LEU A 50 -42.59 -9.82 -13.84
N ASN A 51 -41.80 -8.78 -13.58
CA ASN A 51 -42.26 -7.42 -13.29
C ASN A 51 -42.03 -6.47 -14.48
N LYS A 52 -41.90 -7.01 -15.70
CA LYS A 52 -41.75 -6.28 -16.98
C LYS A 52 -40.43 -5.50 -17.15
N GLN A 53 -39.41 -5.76 -16.33
CA GLN A 53 -38.05 -5.23 -16.52
C GLN A 53 -37.14 -6.25 -17.21
N VAL A 54 -37.35 -6.43 -18.51
CA VAL A 54 -36.68 -7.49 -19.32
C VAL A 54 -35.16 -7.34 -19.33
N VAL A 55 -34.64 -6.12 -19.52
CA VAL A 55 -33.19 -5.88 -19.64
C VAL A 55 -32.44 -6.25 -18.36
N HIS A 56 -32.93 -5.82 -17.19
CA HIS A 56 -32.33 -6.19 -15.90
C HIS A 56 -32.44 -7.69 -15.63
N GLY A 57 -33.57 -8.30 -15.98
CA GLY A 57 -33.75 -9.74 -15.90
C GLY A 57 -32.69 -10.50 -16.71
N LEU A 58 -32.47 -10.10 -17.96
CA LEU A 58 -31.46 -10.70 -18.85
C LEU A 58 -30.03 -10.50 -18.34
N LEU A 59 -29.68 -9.32 -17.83
CA LEU A 59 -28.33 -9.06 -17.31
C LEU A 59 -28.01 -9.94 -16.10
N TYR A 60 -28.95 -10.08 -15.16
CA TYR A 60 -28.77 -10.95 -13.99
C TYR A 60 -28.72 -12.42 -14.38
N LEU A 61 -29.56 -12.87 -15.32
CA LEU A 61 -29.54 -14.23 -15.82
C LEU A 61 -28.23 -14.54 -16.55
N LEU A 62 -27.73 -13.62 -17.38
CA LEU A 62 -26.45 -13.77 -18.07
C LEU A 62 -25.30 -13.88 -17.06
N ALA A 63 -25.30 -13.06 -16.00
CA ALA A 63 -24.30 -13.15 -14.95
C ALA A 63 -24.30 -14.52 -14.24
N GLU A 64 -25.48 -15.10 -14.01
CA GLU A 64 -25.63 -16.45 -13.46
C GLU A 64 -25.10 -17.53 -14.42
N VAL A 65 -25.48 -17.49 -15.70
CA VAL A 65 -25.00 -18.45 -16.70
C VAL A 65 -23.48 -18.38 -16.85
N VAL A 66 -22.91 -17.18 -16.94
CA VAL A 66 -21.45 -16.97 -17.03
C VAL A 66 -20.74 -17.50 -15.80
N PHE A 67 -21.28 -17.27 -14.60
CA PHE A 67 -20.71 -17.79 -13.37
C PHE A 67 -20.75 -19.33 -13.32
N ILE A 68 -21.89 -19.94 -13.65
CA ILE A 68 -22.02 -21.40 -13.69
C ILE A 68 -21.05 -21.99 -14.72
N PHE A 69 -20.97 -21.41 -15.92
CA PHE A 69 -20.01 -21.82 -16.94
C PHE A 69 -18.57 -21.73 -16.42
N TYR A 70 -18.18 -20.59 -15.85
CA TYR A 70 -16.86 -20.43 -15.27
C TYR A 70 -16.55 -21.48 -14.19
N MET A 71 -17.50 -21.74 -13.29
CA MET A 71 -17.32 -22.72 -12.21
C MET A 71 -17.17 -24.15 -12.74
N LEU A 72 -17.93 -24.53 -13.76
CA LEU A 72 -17.87 -25.86 -14.37
C LEU A 72 -16.54 -26.10 -15.12
N PHE A 73 -16.05 -25.12 -15.86
CA PHE A 73 -14.87 -25.29 -16.70
C PHE A 73 -13.55 -24.97 -16.00
N SER A 74 -13.56 -24.13 -14.96
CA SER A 74 -12.32 -23.61 -14.37
C SER A 74 -12.40 -23.34 -12.86
N GLY A 75 -13.40 -22.59 -12.40
CA GLY A 75 -13.47 -22.08 -11.03
C GLY A 75 -13.47 -23.19 -9.96
N ALA A 76 -14.30 -24.23 -10.12
CA ALA A 76 -14.38 -25.31 -9.14
C ALA A 76 -13.06 -26.11 -9.04
N HIS A 77 -12.36 -26.28 -10.17
CA HIS A 77 -11.08 -26.97 -10.22
C HIS A 77 -10.02 -26.22 -9.40
N TYR A 78 -9.84 -24.91 -9.62
CA TYR A 78 -8.87 -24.10 -8.90
C TYR A 78 -9.21 -23.94 -7.41
N LEU A 79 -10.49 -23.81 -7.06
CA LEU A 79 -10.92 -23.76 -5.65
C LEU A 79 -10.58 -25.05 -4.91
N ARG A 80 -10.77 -26.21 -5.53
CA ARG A 80 -10.42 -27.50 -4.93
C ARG A 80 -8.90 -27.65 -4.76
N MET A 81 -8.13 -27.26 -5.78
CA MET A 81 -6.68 -27.37 -5.77
C MET A 81 -5.98 -26.34 -4.88
N LEU A 82 -6.67 -25.30 -4.42
CA LEU A 82 -6.11 -24.30 -3.50
C LEU A 82 -5.54 -24.94 -2.22
N SER A 83 -6.14 -26.04 -1.77
CA SER A 83 -5.71 -26.76 -0.56
C SER A 83 -4.36 -27.49 -0.74
N SER A 84 -4.09 -28.06 -1.91
CA SER A 84 -2.86 -28.83 -2.16
C SER A 84 -1.79 -28.05 -2.92
N LEU A 85 -2.18 -26.98 -3.62
CA LEU A 85 -1.33 -26.17 -4.50
C LEU A 85 -0.65 -26.99 -5.61
N GLY A 86 -1.34 -28.01 -6.11
CA GLY A 86 -0.81 -28.97 -7.09
C GLY A 86 -0.61 -30.35 -6.47
N ILE A 87 -0.50 -31.37 -7.33
CA ILE A 87 -0.27 -32.77 -6.95
C ILE A 87 0.80 -33.38 -7.85
N LYS A 88 0.81 -33.03 -9.14
CA LYS A 88 1.76 -33.58 -10.13
C LYS A 88 2.86 -32.58 -10.43
N THR A 89 4.09 -32.93 -10.08
CA THR A 89 5.28 -32.18 -10.51
C THR A 89 5.54 -32.42 -12.00
N GLN A 90 6.14 -31.44 -12.66
CA GLN A 90 6.63 -31.61 -14.02
C GLN A 90 7.75 -32.66 -14.03
N GLY A 91 7.76 -33.54 -15.03
CA GLY A 91 8.72 -34.63 -15.14
C GLY A 91 8.93 -35.06 -16.58
N GLU A 92 10.05 -35.74 -16.83
CA GLU A 92 10.34 -36.33 -18.14
C GLU A 92 9.71 -37.71 -18.22
N VAL A 93 8.85 -37.91 -19.21
CA VAL A 93 8.24 -39.20 -19.51
C VAL A 93 8.81 -39.69 -20.84
N TRP A 94 9.28 -40.94 -20.86
CA TRP A 94 9.77 -41.56 -22.09
C TRP A 94 8.61 -41.75 -23.06
N ASP A 95 8.69 -41.12 -24.24
CA ASP A 95 7.70 -41.28 -25.30
C ASP A 95 8.17 -42.38 -26.26
N GLU A 96 7.61 -43.58 -26.11
CA GLU A 96 7.95 -44.76 -26.94
C GLU A 96 7.73 -44.53 -28.44
N ALA A 97 6.79 -43.64 -28.82
CA ALA A 97 6.52 -43.35 -30.24
C ALA A 97 7.53 -42.37 -30.84
N ALA A 98 8.18 -41.54 -30.01
CA ALA A 98 9.13 -40.52 -30.46
C ALA A 98 10.59 -40.87 -30.15
N GLY A 99 10.85 -41.91 -29.34
CA GLY A 99 12.20 -42.32 -28.94
C GLY A 99 12.98 -41.26 -28.15
N ILE A 100 12.27 -40.30 -27.55
CA ILE A 100 12.83 -39.17 -26.80
C ILE A 100 12.06 -38.99 -25.49
N PHE A 101 12.75 -38.49 -24.46
CA PHE A 101 12.10 -37.99 -23.25
C PHE A 101 11.30 -36.74 -23.59
N ARG A 102 9.99 -36.75 -23.31
CA ARG A 102 9.13 -35.57 -23.41
C ARG A 102 8.82 -35.05 -22.02
N VAL A 103 8.96 -33.74 -21.87
CA VAL A 103 8.59 -33.03 -20.64
C VAL A 103 7.07 -33.04 -20.52
N GLN A 104 6.53 -33.85 -19.61
CA GLN A 104 5.11 -33.84 -19.30
C GLN A 104 4.80 -32.60 -18.46
N GLN A 105 3.85 -31.78 -18.93
CA GLN A 105 3.44 -30.58 -18.23
C GLN A 105 2.76 -30.95 -16.91
N GLY A 106 3.38 -30.57 -15.79
CA GLY A 106 2.84 -30.73 -14.45
C GLY A 106 1.90 -29.60 -14.05
N ASP A 107 1.40 -29.69 -12.81
CA ASP A 107 0.64 -28.61 -12.18
C ASP A 107 1.52 -27.37 -11.97
N ASN A 108 0.91 -26.20 -11.83
CA ASN A 108 1.62 -24.96 -11.52
C ASN A 108 1.03 -24.32 -10.25
N SER A 109 1.72 -24.49 -9.12
CA SER A 109 1.29 -23.96 -7.82
C SER A 109 1.01 -22.47 -7.83
N MET A 110 1.80 -21.68 -8.58
CA MET A 110 1.62 -20.22 -8.68
C MET A 110 0.31 -19.87 -9.38
N LEU A 111 0.02 -20.52 -10.51
CA LEU A 111 -1.22 -20.31 -11.25
C LEU A 111 -2.43 -20.81 -10.47
N ILE A 112 -2.32 -21.96 -9.80
CA ILE A 112 -3.38 -22.50 -8.94
C ILE A 112 -3.71 -21.51 -7.82
N LEU A 113 -2.70 -20.96 -7.14
CA LEU A 113 -2.90 -19.97 -6.10
C LEU A 113 -3.54 -18.69 -6.66
N LEU A 114 -3.05 -18.17 -7.79
CA LEU A 114 -3.56 -16.95 -8.41
C LEU A 114 -5.01 -17.10 -8.87
N PHE A 115 -5.31 -18.12 -9.67
CA PHE A 115 -6.65 -18.35 -10.19
C PHE A 115 -7.62 -18.83 -9.11
N GLY A 116 -7.13 -19.50 -8.07
CA GLY A 116 -7.92 -19.84 -6.90
C GLY A 116 -8.38 -18.61 -6.12
N VAL A 117 -7.50 -17.62 -5.91
CA VAL A 117 -7.88 -16.33 -5.29
C VAL A 117 -8.86 -15.57 -6.18
N ILE A 118 -8.62 -15.52 -7.49
CA ILE A 118 -9.55 -14.90 -8.45
C ILE A 118 -10.92 -15.59 -8.39
N ALA A 119 -10.96 -16.92 -8.32
CA ALA A 119 -12.21 -17.68 -8.19
C ALA A 119 -12.96 -17.32 -6.89
N ILE A 120 -12.26 -17.17 -5.75
CA ILE A 120 -12.88 -16.70 -4.50
C ILE A 120 -13.50 -15.31 -4.67
N VAL A 121 -12.77 -14.38 -5.29
CA VAL A 121 -13.28 -13.02 -5.54
C VAL A 121 -14.50 -13.05 -6.47
N ILE A 122 -14.47 -13.86 -7.53
CA ILE A 122 -15.61 -14.06 -8.43
C ILE A 122 -16.81 -14.64 -7.67
N CYS A 123 -16.62 -15.61 -6.76
CA CYS A 123 -17.69 -16.13 -5.90
C CYS A 123 -18.28 -15.05 -4.98
N ILE A 124 -17.44 -14.20 -4.37
CA ILE A 124 -17.90 -13.08 -3.52
C ILE A 124 -18.71 -12.08 -4.37
N CYS A 125 -18.21 -11.71 -5.55
CA CYS A 125 -18.91 -10.84 -6.49
C CYS A 125 -20.24 -11.45 -6.94
N PHE A 126 -20.28 -12.77 -7.19
CA PHE A 126 -21.50 -13.49 -7.55
C PHE A 126 -22.53 -13.45 -6.42
N VAL A 127 -22.12 -13.71 -5.17
CA VAL A 127 -23.01 -13.59 -4.00
C VAL A 127 -23.57 -12.17 -3.86
N ALA A 128 -22.76 -11.14 -4.09
CA ALA A 128 -23.20 -9.75 -4.07
C ALA A 128 -24.18 -9.42 -5.20
N LEU A 129 -23.93 -9.91 -6.43
CA LEU A 129 -24.82 -9.76 -7.57
C LEU A 129 -26.15 -10.50 -7.37
N HIS A 130 -26.09 -11.70 -6.80
CA HIS A 130 -27.27 -12.50 -6.45
C HIS A 130 -28.14 -11.77 -5.42
N TYR A 131 -27.53 -11.27 -4.34
CA TYR A 131 -28.23 -10.43 -3.37
C TYR A 131 -28.84 -9.18 -4.00
N ALA A 132 -28.10 -8.49 -4.90
CA ALA A 132 -28.59 -7.33 -5.61
C ALA A 132 -29.81 -7.67 -6.48
N SER A 133 -29.79 -8.81 -7.18
CA SER A 133 -30.90 -9.29 -8.01
C SER A 133 -32.17 -9.52 -7.19
N VAL A 134 -32.05 -10.21 -6.05
CA VAL A 134 -33.15 -10.45 -5.12
C VAL A 134 -33.69 -9.15 -4.53
N LYS A 135 -32.79 -8.27 -4.07
CA LYS A 135 -33.17 -6.96 -3.53
C LYS A 135 -33.92 -6.13 -4.57
N HIS A 136 -33.47 -6.13 -5.82
CA HIS A 136 -34.10 -5.41 -6.91
C HIS A 136 -35.51 -5.93 -7.20
N ALA A 137 -35.69 -7.26 -7.25
CA ALA A 137 -37.00 -7.88 -7.40
C ALA A 137 -37.97 -7.49 -6.26
N TYR A 138 -37.50 -7.49 -5.01
CA TYR A 138 -38.29 -7.09 -3.85
C TYR A 138 -38.65 -5.60 -3.85
N GLN A 139 -37.72 -4.72 -4.26
CA GLN A 139 -38.00 -3.28 -4.39
C GLN A 139 -39.06 -3.02 -5.46
N ASN A 140 -38.97 -3.71 -6.60
CA ASN A 140 -39.98 -3.63 -7.65
C ASN A 140 -41.36 -4.10 -7.19
N GLN A 141 -41.42 -5.19 -6.41
CA GLN A 141 -42.67 -5.64 -5.80
C GLN A 141 -43.31 -4.52 -4.96
N LYS A 142 -42.55 -3.89 -4.07
CA LYS A 142 -43.07 -2.82 -3.22
C LYS A 142 -43.56 -1.60 -4.01
N LEU A 143 -42.83 -1.21 -5.06
CA LEU A 143 -43.24 -0.10 -5.92
C LEU A 143 -44.60 -0.39 -6.57
N ILE A 144 -44.76 -1.60 -7.11
CA ILE A 144 -46.02 -2.05 -7.73
C ILE A 144 -47.15 -2.10 -6.69
N GLU A 145 -46.89 -2.59 -5.47
CA GLU A 145 -47.86 -2.60 -4.36
C GLU A 145 -48.31 -1.18 -3.96
N THR A 146 -47.44 -0.18 -4.10
CA THR A 146 -47.78 1.24 -3.88
C THR A 146 -48.40 1.93 -5.09
N GLY A 147 -48.70 1.20 -6.18
CA GLY A 147 -49.27 1.74 -7.42
C GLY A 147 -48.27 2.46 -8.33
N VAL A 148 -46.97 2.41 -8.02
CA VAL A 148 -45.91 3.05 -8.81
C VAL A 148 -45.30 2.03 -9.76
N THR A 149 -45.24 2.37 -11.06
CA THR A 149 -44.58 1.51 -12.05
C THR A 149 -43.06 1.52 -11.85
N PRO A 150 -42.38 0.35 -11.86
CA PRO A 150 -40.92 0.29 -11.81
C PRO A 150 -40.25 1.11 -12.92
N LEU A 151 -39.06 1.64 -12.65
CA LEU A 151 -38.31 2.42 -13.63
C LEU A 151 -37.93 1.55 -14.85
N ASN A 152 -38.05 2.11 -16.04
CA ASN A 152 -37.50 1.50 -17.26
C ASN A 152 -35.97 1.57 -17.26
N PHE A 153 -35.31 0.58 -17.88
CA PHE A 153 -33.85 0.51 -17.99
C PHE A 153 -33.22 1.83 -18.46
N VAL A 154 -33.79 2.49 -19.47
CA VAL A 154 -33.29 3.78 -19.97
C VAL A 154 -33.37 4.89 -18.91
N LYS A 155 -34.43 4.93 -18.11
CA LYS A 155 -34.59 5.91 -17.03
C LYS A 155 -33.63 5.62 -15.88
N GLU A 156 -33.43 4.34 -15.54
CA GLU A 156 -32.50 3.92 -14.51
C GLU A 156 -31.03 4.19 -14.92
N TRP A 157 -30.66 3.89 -16.16
CA TRP A 157 -29.36 4.26 -16.71
C TRP A 157 -29.13 5.77 -16.66
N LYS A 158 -30.12 6.59 -17.06
CA LYS A 158 -30.04 8.05 -16.90
C LYS A 158 -29.92 8.49 -15.45
N SER A 159 -30.56 7.79 -14.50
CA SER A 159 -30.42 8.09 -13.07
C SER A 159 -28.99 7.87 -12.56
N LEU A 160 -28.24 6.92 -13.12
CA LEU A 160 -26.83 6.69 -12.80
C LEU A 160 -25.95 7.88 -13.17
N PHE A 161 -26.35 8.69 -14.15
CA PHE A 161 -25.62 9.91 -14.55
C PHE A 161 -26.16 11.19 -13.90
N ASN A 162 -27.22 11.10 -13.09
CA ASN A 162 -27.83 12.26 -12.43
C ASN A 162 -27.93 12.03 -10.91
N GLU A 163 -28.99 11.37 -10.44
CA GLU A 163 -29.25 11.13 -9.01
C GLU A 163 -28.21 10.22 -8.33
N LYS A 164 -27.73 9.21 -9.06
CA LYS A 164 -26.78 8.20 -8.57
C LYS A 164 -25.38 8.40 -9.15
N PHE A 165 -25.04 9.64 -9.53
CA PHE A 165 -23.76 9.98 -10.15
C PHE A 165 -22.55 9.50 -9.34
N HIS A 166 -22.62 9.59 -8.00
CA HIS A 166 -21.58 9.09 -7.09
C HIS A 166 -21.29 7.59 -7.29
N ILE A 167 -22.29 6.76 -7.59
CA ILE A 167 -22.10 5.32 -7.84
C ILE A 167 -21.31 5.12 -9.12
N THR A 168 -21.69 5.82 -10.19
CA THR A 168 -21.03 5.72 -11.50
C THR A 168 -19.57 6.16 -11.40
N VAL A 169 -19.33 7.33 -10.79
CA VAL A 169 -17.98 7.90 -10.66
C VAL A 169 -17.09 7.03 -9.76
N LEU A 170 -17.62 6.46 -8.68
CA LEU A 170 -16.83 5.64 -7.76
C LEU A 170 -16.68 4.18 -8.21
N SER A 171 -17.56 3.66 -9.06
CA SER A 171 -17.54 2.25 -9.48
C SER A 171 -16.23 1.86 -10.16
N LEU A 172 -15.74 2.68 -11.10
CA LEU A 172 -14.51 2.40 -11.84
C LEU A 172 -13.26 2.48 -10.93
N PRO A 173 -13.01 3.56 -10.16
CA PRO A 173 -11.90 3.59 -9.21
C PRO A 173 -11.92 2.44 -8.18
N ILE A 174 -13.09 2.08 -7.65
CA ILE A 174 -13.21 0.96 -6.70
C ILE A 174 -12.87 -0.36 -7.37
N LEU A 175 -13.34 -0.59 -8.59
CA LEU A 175 -13.03 -1.79 -9.36
C LEU A 175 -11.52 -1.89 -9.65
N LEU A 176 -10.91 -0.81 -10.13
CA LEU A 176 -9.48 -0.77 -10.42
C LEU A 176 -8.64 -0.96 -9.15
N THR A 177 -9.02 -0.33 -8.03
CA THR A 177 -8.33 -0.50 -6.74
C THR A 177 -8.45 -1.94 -6.24
N THR A 178 -9.63 -2.55 -6.37
CA THR A 178 -9.83 -3.94 -5.95
C THR A 178 -9.00 -4.89 -6.81
N LEU A 179 -9.01 -4.71 -8.13
CA LEU A 179 -8.32 -5.59 -9.08
C LEU A 179 -6.79 -5.45 -9.05
N PHE A 180 -6.28 -4.22 -8.99
CA PHE A 180 -4.85 -3.94 -9.13
C PHE A 180 -4.13 -3.70 -7.80
N THR A 181 -4.86 -3.51 -6.69
CA THR A 181 -4.25 -3.30 -5.37
C THR A 181 -4.64 -4.41 -4.39
N VAL A 182 -5.93 -4.68 -4.20
CA VAL A 182 -6.38 -5.64 -3.18
C VAL A 182 -6.08 -7.09 -3.60
N LEU A 183 -6.33 -7.44 -4.86
CA LEU A 183 -6.12 -8.82 -5.34
C LEU A 183 -4.63 -9.25 -5.28
N PRO A 184 -3.64 -8.50 -5.82
CA PRO A 184 -2.23 -8.85 -5.67
C PRO A 184 -1.76 -8.87 -4.21
N LEU A 185 -2.35 -8.02 -3.35
CA LEU A 185 -2.06 -8.02 -1.92
C LEU A 185 -2.49 -9.33 -1.25
N ILE A 186 -3.70 -9.84 -1.56
CA ILE A 186 -4.16 -11.14 -1.04
C ILE A 186 -3.22 -12.25 -1.51
N PHE A 187 -2.85 -12.25 -2.80
CA PHE A 187 -1.92 -13.23 -3.34
C PHE A 187 -0.55 -13.20 -2.64
N MET A 188 0.02 -12.00 -2.43
CA MET A 188 1.24 -11.82 -1.64
C MET A 188 1.06 -12.34 -0.21
N ILE A 189 -0.06 -12.02 0.45
CA ILE A 189 -0.30 -12.49 1.82
C ILE A 189 -0.28 -14.01 1.87
N LEU A 190 -0.95 -14.70 0.93
CA LEU A 190 -1.00 -16.15 0.89
C LEU A 190 0.37 -16.79 0.62
N MET A 191 1.20 -16.19 -0.24
CA MET A 191 2.57 -16.67 -0.48
C MET A 191 3.44 -16.67 0.80
N ALA A 192 3.17 -15.80 1.77
CA ALA A 192 3.88 -15.80 3.05
C ALA A 192 3.64 -17.08 3.87
N PHE A 193 2.59 -17.84 3.58
CA PHE A 193 2.24 -19.10 4.26
C PHE A 193 2.62 -20.34 3.46
N THR A 194 3.40 -20.19 2.38
CA THR A 194 3.90 -21.30 1.54
C THR A 194 5.43 -21.39 1.61
N ASN A 195 6.02 -22.45 1.06
CA ASN A 195 7.47 -22.56 0.85
C ASN A 195 7.90 -22.09 -0.55
N PHE A 196 7.23 -21.08 -1.12
CA PHE A 196 7.56 -20.57 -2.45
C PHE A 196 8.91 -19.81 -2.46
N ASP A 197 9.98 -20.57 -2.59
CA ASP A 197 11.37 -20.12 -2.60
C ASP A 197 12.11 -20.57 -3.85
N LYS A 198 13.41 -20.26 -3.94
CA LYS A 198 14.28 -20.60 -5.07
C LYS A 198 14.27 -22.09 -5.45
N ASN A 199 14.03 -22.99 -4.49
CA ASN A 199 14.04 -24.43 -4.72
C ASN A 199 12.66 -24.95 -5.15
N HIS A 200 11.59 -24.21 -4.89
CA HIS A 200 10.21 -24.59 -5.21
C HIS A 200 9.62 -23.69 -6.29
N GLN A 201 10.32 -23.53 -7.42
CA GLN A 201 9.89 -22.69 -8.55
C GLN A 201 8.99 -23.47 -9.52
N PRO A 202 7.70 -23.09 -9.67
CA PRO A 202 6.83 -23.68 -10.69
C PRO A 202 7.24 -23.26 -12.10
N PRO A 203 6.89 -24.04 -13.14
CA PRO A 203 6.17 -25.32 -13.09
C PRO A 203 7.05 -26.53 -12.75
N GLY A 204 8.38 -26.37 -12.70
CA GLY A 204 9.31 -27.48 -12.43
C GLY A 204 9.08 -28.14 -11.07
N ASN A 205 9.05 -27.33 -10.02
CA ASN A 205 8.77 -27.77 -8.66
C ASN A 205 7.48 -27.12 -8.13
N LEU A 206 6.73 -27.87 -7.34
CA LEU A 206 5.55 -27.35 -6.65
C LEU A 206 5.94 -26.77 -5.29
N PHE A 207 5.17 -25.78 -4.84
CA PHE A 207 5.23 -25.28 -3.46
C PHE A 207 3.94 -25.65 -2.72
N SER A 208 4.03 -25.82 -1.42
CA SER A 208 2.96 -26.25 -0.52
C SER A 208 2.78 -25.27 0.64
N TRP A 209 1.68 -25.43 1.37
CA TRP A 209 1.41 -24.64 2.57
C TRP A 209 2.31 -25.08 3.72
N VAL A 210 2.97 -24.12 4.36
CA VAL A 210 3.81 -24.31 5.55
C VAL A 210 3.29 -23.57 6.77
N GLY A 211 2.13 -22.93 6.65
CA GLY A 211 1.50 -22.16 7.72
C GLY A 211 2.39 -21.02 8.20
N LEU A 212 2.63 -20.93 9.51
CA LEU A 212 3.39 -19.83 10.14
C LEU A 212 4.91 -20.05 10.15
N THR A 213 5.43 -21.04 9.41
CA THR A 213 6.85 -21.41 9.48
C THR A 213 7.78 -20.26 9.08
N ASN A 214 7.48 -19.52 8.02
CA ASN A 214 8.29 -18.39 7.58
C ASN A 214 8.37 -17.27 8.64
N PHE A 215 7.25 -16.97 9.30
CA PHE A 215 7.22 -16.00 10.40
C PHE A 215 8.11 -16.45 11.57
N LYS A 216 8.00 -17.73 11.97
CA LYS A 216 8.88 -18.29 13.01
C LYS A 216 10.35 -18.15 12.61
N GLN A 217 10.70 -18.47 11.37
CA GLN A 217 12.07 -18.37 10.85
C GLN A 217 12.62 -16.93 10.88
N VAL A 218 11.79 -15.93 10.53
CA VAL A 218 12.17 -14.50 10.55
C VAL A 218 12.41 -13.99 11.97
N PHE A 219 11.67 -14.45 12.98
CA PHE A 219 11.81 -13.92 14.34
C PHE A 219 12.85 -14.66 15.18
N TYR A 220 12.92 -15.99 15.09
CA TYR A 220 13.81 -16.78 15.96
C TYR A 220 14.23 -18.15 15.41
N GLY A 221 13.57 -18.67 14.37
CA GLY A 221 13.82 -20.02 13.86
C GLY A 221 15.11 -20.14 13.03
N ASN A 222 15.46 -19.11 12.24
CA ASN A 222 16.73 -19.06 11.50
C ASN A 222 17.58 -17.91 12.07
N PRO A 223 18.73 -18.19 12.72
CA PRO A 223 19.55 -17.16 13.36
C PRO A 223 19.99 -16.05 12.40
N LEU A 224 20.34 -16.40 11.16
CA LEU A 224 20.80 -15.43 10.17
C LEU A 224 19.65 -14.54 9.70
N TRP A 225 18.45 -15.10 9.46
CA TRP A 225 17.28 -14.31 9.07
C TRP A 225 16.79 -13.41 10.21
N ALA A 226 16.78 -13.92 11.44
CA ALA A 226 16.42 -13.14 12.62
C ALA A 226 17.40 -11.99 12.88
N LYS A 227 18.71 -12.24 12.79
CA LYS A 227 19.74 -11.20 12.86
C LYS A 227 19.58 -10.17 11.74
N THR A 228 19.29 -10.62 10.51
CA THR A 228 19.08 -9.73 9.37
C THR A 228 17.85 -8.85 9.59
N PHE A 229 16.70 -9.45 9.89
CA PHE A 229 15.46 -8.75 10.14
C PHE A 229 15.61 -7.73 11.27
N THR A 230 16.17 -8.11 12.41
CA THR A 230 16.32 -7.20 13.56
C THR A 230 17.26 -6.03 13.26
N ARG A 231 18.38 -6.27 12.56
CA ARG A 231 19.32 -5.20 12.16
C ARG A 231 18.71 -4.25 11.15
N LEU A 232 18.04 -4.78 10.12
CA LEU A 232 17.39 -3.95 9.09
C LEU A 232 16.15 -3.24 9.61
N PHE A 233 15.36 -3.86 10.49
CA PHE A 233 14.22 -3.21 11.16
C PHE A 233 14.70 -2.03 12.00
N SER A 234 15.74 -2.24 12.82
CA SER A 234 16.32 -1.18 13.65
C SER A 234 16.86 -0.04 12.80
N TRP A 235 17.60 -0.36 11.74
CA TRP A 235 18.08 0.65 10.80
C TRP A 235 16.92 1.36 10.08
N THR A 236 15.87 0.65 9.67
CA THR A 236 14.70 1.24 8.99
C THR A 236 13.99 2.25 9.90
N MET A 237 13.88 1.97 11.20
CA MET A 237 13.29 2.91 12.16
C MET A 237 14.19 4.12 12.41
N VAL A 238 15.50 3.91 12.56
CA VAL A 238 16.50 4.99 12.70
C VAL A 238 16.48 5.89 11.47
N TRP A 239 16.54 5.28 10.28
CA TRP A 239 16.41 5.94 8.99
C TRP A 239 15.13 6.76 8.91
N ALA A 240 13.97 6.14 9.14
CA ALA A 240 12.68 6.82 9.02
C ALA A 240 12.56 8.00 9.99
N PHE A 241 13.08 7.86 11.21
CA PHE A 241 13.14 8.93 12.19
C PHE A 241 14.01 10.09 11.71
N PHE A 242 15.29 9.84 11.40
CA PHE A 242 16.21 10.92 11.00
C PHE A 242 15.82 11.55 9.67
N ALA A 243 15.45 10.76 8.67
CA ALA A 243 14.97 11.25 7.39
C ALA A 243 13.74 12.16 7.58
N THR A 244 12.77 11.78 8.41
CA THR A 244 11.57 12.61 8.63
C THR A 244 11.89 13.85 9.46
N PHE A 245 12.54 13.65 10.61
CA PHE A 245 12.82 14.71 11.58
C PHE A 245 13.73 15.79 10.99
N LEU A 246 14.84 15.41 10.38
CA LEU A 246 15.80 16.37 9.83
C LEU A 246 15.24 17.10 8.62
N ASN A 247 14.55 16.42 7.69
CA ASN A 247 13.89 17.10 6.58
C ASN A 247 12.85 18.11 7.07
N TYR A 248 12.08 17.74 8.09
CA TYR A 248 11.06 18.60 8.64
C TYR A 248 11.65 19.85 9.30
N ILE A 249 12.59 19.68 10.22
CA ILE A 249 13.21 20.79 10.95
C ILE A 249 13.98 21.70 10.00
N LEU A 250 14.83 21.13 9.13
CA LEU A 250 15.64 21.91 8.20
C LEU A 250 14.78 22.56 7.10
N GLY A 251 13.70 21.92 6.68
CA GLY A 251 12.71 22.49 5.77
C GLY A 251 11.99 23.70 6.34
N ILE A 252 11.56 23.64 7.61
CA ILE A 252 10.96 24.79 8.30
C ILE A 252 11.98 25.91 8.46
N ILE A 253 13.20 25.61 8.90
CA ILE A 253 14.26 26.61 9.06
C ILE A 253 14.52 27.30 7.71
N LEU A 254 14.64 26.54 6.62
CA LEU A 254 14.84 27.09 5.29
C LEU A 254 13.66 27.97 4.85
N ALA A 255 12.42 27.53 5.11
CA ALA A 255 11.22 28.30 4.83
C ALA A 255 11.21 29.63 5.61
N LEU A 256 11.57 29.61 6.90
CA LEU A 256 11.67 30.81 7.74
C LEU A 256 12.73 31.77 7.21
N VAL A 257 13.91 31.26 6.84
CA VAL A 257 15.01 32.07 6.30
C VAL A 257 14.60 32.75 5.00
N ILE A 258 14.05 32.02 4.03
CA ILE A 258 13.63 32.58 2.74
C ILE A 258 12.50 33.62 2.91
N ASN A 259 11.58 33.38 3.85
CA ASN A 259 10.44 34.28 4.06
C ASN A 259 10.75 35.47 4.98
N LYS A 260 11.88 35.48 5.69
CA LYS A 260 12.27 36.56 6.62
C LYS A 260 12.24 37.94 5.95
N LYS A 261 11.82 38.96 6.70
CA LYS A 261 11.93 40.37 6.29
C LYS A 261 13.42 40.73 6.16
N GLY A 262 13.86 41.21 4.99
CA GLY A 262 15.25 41.58 4.71
C GLY A 262 15.99 40.69 3.70
N VAL A 263 15.50 39.48 3.41
CA VAL A 263 16.09 38.64 2.35
C VAL A 263 15.73 39.21 0.98
N ARG A 264 16.76 39.58 0.21
CA ARG A 264 16.64 40.01 -1.19
C ARG A 264 16.59 38.80 -2.12
N PHE A 265 15.98 38.96 -3.29
CA PHE A 265 15.87 37.92 -4.32
C PHE A 265 15.19 36.62 -3.84
N LYS A 266 14.14 36.72 -3.01
CA LYS A 266 13.41 35.55 -2.48
C LYS A 266 12.99 34.54 -3.57
N LYS A 267 12.56 35.05 -4.72
CA LYS A 267 12.19 34.21 -5.88
C LYS A 267 13.37 33.36 -6.35
N PHE A 268 14.57 33.93 -6.48
CA PHE A 268 15.77 33.21 -6.89
C PHE A 268 16.12 32.08 -5.92
N TRP A 269 16.23 32.38 -4.62
CA TRP A 269 16.53 31.38 -3.60
C TRP A 269 15.52 30.25 -3.59
N ARG A 270 14.22 30.59 -3.64
CA ARG A 270 13.15 29.59 -3.71
C ARG A 270 13.31 28.70 -4.96
N THR A 271 13.55 29.30 -6.13
CA THR A 271 13.75 28.55 -7.38
C THR A 271 14.96 27.62 -7.31
N MET A 272 16.09 28.06 -6.73
CA MET A 272 17.28 27.21 -6.58
C MET A 272 17.01 25.95 -5.75
N PHE A 273 16.23 26.04 -4.67
CA PHE A 273 15.89 24.85 -3.91
C PHE A 273 14.82 24.01 -4.60
N VAL A 274 13.84 24.63 -5.25
CA VAL A 274 12.78 23.91 -6.00
C VAL A 274 13.33 23.18 -7.22
N ILE A 275 14.42 23.63 -7.84
CA ILE A 275 14.98 22.93 -9.00
C ILE A 275 15.42 21.50 -8.65
N THR A 276 15.84 21.26 -7.40
CA THR A 276 16.27 19.94 -6.94
C THR A 276 15.13 18.91 -6.93
N ILE A 277 13.87 19.37 -6.82
CA ILE A 277 12.68 18.52 -6.90
C ILE A 277 12.05 18.53 -8.30
N ALA A 278 12.41 19.50 -9.14
CA ALA A 278 11.98 19.56 -10.53
C ALA A 278 12.72 18.53 -11.40
N VAL A 279 13.98 18.22 -11.06
CA VAL A 279 14.73 17.14 -11.68
C VAL A 279 14.19 15.79 -11.18
N PRO A 280 13.94 14.81 -12.07
CA PRO A 280 13.51 13.49 -11.65
C PRO A 280 14.49 12.86 -10.65
N GLN A 281 13.96 12.46 -9.49
CA GLN A 281 14.76 11.98 -8.36
C GLN A 281 15.73 10.85 -8.75
N PHE A 282 15.33 9.95 -9.64
CA PHE A 282 16.18 8.82 -10.03
C PHE A 282 17.46 9.28 -10.75
N VAL A 283 17.41 10.34 -11.56
CA VAL A 283 18.56 10.89 -12.27
C VAL A 283 19.56 11.44 -11.25
N SER A 284 19.07 12.25 -10.30
CA SER A 284 19.92 12.86 -9.29
C SER A 284 20.57 11.84 -8.38
N LEU A 285 19.84 10.80 -7.95
CA LEU A 285 20.36 9.76 -7.07
C LEU A 285 21.41 8.88 -7.78
N LEU A 286 21.17 8.50 -9.04
CA LEU A 286 22.15 7.72 -9.81
C LEU A 286 23.42 8.52 -10.09
N LEU A 287 23.28 9.81 -10.41
CA LEU A 287 24.43 10.70 -10.58
C LEU A 287 25.23 10.83 -9.29
N LEU A 288 24.54 11.04 -8.15
CA LEU A 288 25.19 11.10 -6.83
C LEU A 288 25.88 9.79 -6.47
N SER A 289 25.29 8.64 -6.80
CA SER A 289 25.92 7.32 -6.60
C SER A 289 27.28 7.24 -7.31
N LYS A 290 27.38 7.72 -8.57
CA LYS A 290 28.65 7.75 -9.32
C LYS A 290 29.61 8.81 -8.79
N LEU A 291 29.10 9.97 -8.39
CA LEU A 291 29.88 11.06 -7.84
C LEU A 291 30.54 10.68 -6.50
N LEU A 292 29.81 9.95 -5.65
CA LEU A 292 30.19 9.52 -4.31
C LEU A 292 30.88 8.14 -4.27
N ALA A 293 31.08 7.49 -5.42
CA ALA A 293 31.89 6.28 -5.47
C ALA A 293 33.31 6.53 -4.94
N ASP A 294 34.01 5.51 -4.44
CA ASP A 294 35.33 5.68 -3.83
C ASP A 294 36.33 6.37 -4.78
N LYS A 295 36.34 5.95 -6.06
CA LYS A 295 37.12 6.60 -7.14
C LYS A 295 36.30 7.60 -7.96
N GLY A 296 35.23 8.13 -7.37
CA GLY A 296 34.32 9.08 -7.99
C GLY A 296 34.92 10.48 -8.09
N PRO A 297 34.35 11.35 -8.95
CA PRO A 297 34.80 12.72 -9.14
C PRO A 297 34.90 13.54 -7.85
N LEU A 298 34.04 13.33 -6.85
CA LEU A 298 34.09 14.11 -5.61
C LEU A 298 35.37 13.85 -4.83
N ASN A 299 35.70 12.58 -4.58
CA ASN A 299 36.96 12.25 -3.92
C ASN A 299 38.17 12.73 -4.73
N GLY A 300 38.12 12.61 -6.07
CA GLY A 300 39.15 13.14 -6.95
C GLY A 300 39.37 14.65 -6.78
N LEU A 301 38.29 15.44 -6.73
CA LEU A 301 38.33 16.87 -6.48
C LEU A 301 38.90 17.19 -5.08
N LEU A 302 38.43 16.50 -4.04
CA LEU A 302 38.86 16.71 -2.66
C LEU A 302 40.35 16.42 -2.47
N LEU A 303 40.87 15.39 -3.15
CA LEU A 303 42.30 15.07 -3.18
C LEU A 303 43.11 16.15 -3.90
N GLN A 304 42.64 16.60 -5.07
CA GLN A 304 43.30 17.66 -5.85
C GLN A 304 43.36 19.00 -5.10
N LEU A 305 42.31 19.33 -4.34
CA LEU A 305 42.27 20.53 -3.50
C LEU A 305 43.07 20.39 -2.19
N GLY A 306 43.61 19.20 -1.90
CA GLY A 306 44.36 18.92 -0.67
C GLY A 306 43.51 18.90 0.60
N TRP A 307 42.18 18.79 0.49
CA TRP A 307 41.26 18.76 1.64
C TRP A 307 41.24 17.39 2.32
N ILE A 308 41.60 16.33 1.60
CA ILE A 308 41.73 14.97 2.11
C ILE A 308 43.06 14.36 1.65
N LYS A 309 43.61 13.43 2.45
CA LYS A 309 44.82 12.67 2.11
C LYS A 309 44.50 11.34 1.46
N ASP A 310 43.38 10.74 1.85
CA ASP A 310 42.90 9.44 1.38
C ASP A 310 41.43 9.56 0.95
N PHE A 311 40.99 8.65 0.09
CA PHE A 311 39.60 8.57 -0.38
C PHE A 311 38.63 8.40 0.79
N ILE A 312 37.57 9.22 0.85
CA ILE A 312 36.49 9.01 1.82
C ILE A 312 35.58 7.90 1.30
N PRO A 313 35.35 6.81 2.06
CA PRO A 313 34.54 5.68 1.64
C PRO A 313 33.05 5.99 1.81
N PHE A 314 32.54 6.96 1.06
CA PHE A 314 31.19 7.51 1.21
C PHE A 314 30.09 6.44 1.16
N LEU A 315 30.26 5.43 0.30
CA LEU A 315 29.28 4.35 0.09
C LEU A 315 29.84 2.97 0.49
N SER A 316 31.15 2.81 0.62
CA SER A 316 31.79 1.51 0.86
C SER A 316 31.98 1.17 2.35
N HIS A 317 31.98 2.16 3.25
CA HIS A 317 32.07 1.92 4.69
C HIS A 317 30.69 2.04 5.35
N ALA A 318 30.26 1.01 6.09
CA ALA A 318 28.88 0.84 6.57
C ALA A 318 28.30 2.08 7.29
N THR A 319 29.02 2.63 8.28
CA THR A 319 28.55 3.79 9.04
C THR A 319 28.55 5.07 8.20
N VAL A 320 29.56 5.21 7.33
CA VAL A 320 29.68 6.40 6.48
C VAL A 320 28.59 6.36 5.43
N ALA A 321 28.32 5.21 4.81
CA ALA A 321 27.22 4.99 3.89
C ALA A 321 25.87 5.37 4.50
N LYS A 322 25.57 4.91 5.72
CA LYS A 322 24.34 5.28 6.45
C LYS A 322 24.19 6.80 6.62
N ILE A 323 25.27 7.48 7.00
CA ILE A 323 25.29 8.95 7.15
C ILE A 323 25.12 9.64 5.79
N THR A 324 25.87 9.20 4.77
CA THR A 324 25.83 9.74 3.40
C THR A 324 24.41 9.64 2.83
N VAL A 325 23.75 8.50 2.98
CA VAL A 325 22.39 8.28 2.51
C VAL A 325 21.42 9.25 3.20
N ILE A 326 21.55 9.49 4.51
CA ILE A 326 20.73 10.49 5.22
C ILE A 326 20.97 11.87 4.63
N ILE A 327 22.24 12.28 4.45
CA ILE A 327 22.59 13.60 3.90
C ILE A 327 22.01 13.79 2.49
N VAL A 328 22.13 12.79 1.62
CA VAL A 328 21.55 12.85 0.26
C VAL A 328 20.02 12.92 0.32
N ASN A 329 19.39 12.22 1.26
CA ASN A 329 17.95 12.34 1.49
C ASN A 329 17.53 13.74 1.95
N LEU A 330 18.34 14.41 2.78
CA LEU A 330 18.09 15.80 3.17
C LEU A 330 18.12 16.74 1.95
N TRP A 331 19.08 16.54 1.06
CA TRP A 331 19.21 17.36 -0.15
C TRP A 331 17.95 17.27 -1.04
N VAL A 332 17.36 16.08 -1.18
CA VAL A 332 16.12 15.89 -1.95
C VAL A 332 14.85 16.27 -1.16
N GLY A 333 14.83 16.03 0.16
CA GLY A 333 13.61 16.13 0.98
C GLY A 333 13.34 17.50 1.58
N ILE A 334 14.38 18.26 1.93
CA ILE A 334 14.25 19.61 2.53
C ILE A 334 13.41 20.54 1.65
N PRO A 335 13.60 20.58 0.31
CA PRO A 335 12.85 21.49 -0.55
C PRO A 335 11.35 21.21 -0.61
N TYR A 336 10.93 19.93 -0.56
CA TYR A 336 9.51 19.57 -0.43
C TYR A 336 8.91 20.12 0.87
N THR A 337 9.60 19.88 1.99
CA THR A 337 9.16 20.34 3.31
C THR A 337 9.11 21.87 3.35
N MET A 338 10.12 22.55 2.81
CA MET A 338 10.20 24.00 2.72
C MET A 338 9.01 24.60 1.96
N LEU A 339 8.61 24.00 0.84
CA LEU A 339 7.46 24.46 0.05
C LEU A 339 6.16 24.37 0.84
N ILE A 340 5.88 23.20 1.45
CA ILE A 340 4.67 22.98 2.23
C ILE A 340 4.63 23.92 3.44
N CYS A 341 5.74 24.02 4.17
CA CYS A 341 5.81 24.85 5.37
C CYS A 341 5.74 26.34 5.07
N SER A 342 6.23 26.80 3.91
CA SER A 342 6.16 28.22 3.53
C SER A 342 4.73 28.75 3.47
N GLY A 343 3.77 27.96 2.98
CA GLY A 343 2.35 28.37 2.95
C GLY A 343 1.72 28.40 4.34
N ILE A 344 2.07 27.43 5.19
CA ILE A 344 1.52 27.31 6.55
C ILE A 344 2.04 28.42 7.46
N LEU A 345 3.32 28.77 7.34
CA LEU A 345 3.95 29.85 8.12
C LEU A 345 3.28 31.21 7.90
N MET A 346 2.67 31.44 6.73
CA MET A 346 1.92 32.67 6.45
C MET A 346 0.64 32.82 7.27
N ASN A 347 0.12 31.72 7.82
CA ASN A 347 -1.10 31.73 8.63
C ASN A 347 -0.86 32.05 10.11
N ILE A 348 0.40 32.10 10.56
CA ILE A 348 0.71 32.42 11.96
C ILE A 348 0.52 33.92 12.18
N PRO A 349 -0.38 34.35 13.09
CA PRO A 349 -0.65 35.76 13.34
C PRO A 349 0.63 36.53 13.74
N GLN A 350 0.89 37.65 13.06
CA GLN A 350 2.10 38.44 13.26
C GLN A 350 2.20 39.08 14.65
N ASN A 351 1.05 39.35 15.27
CA ASN A 351 0.94 39.91 16.63
C ASN A 351 1.57 38.98 17.70
N LEU A 352 1.55 37.65 17.52
CA LEU A 352 2.25 36.72 18.43
C LEU A 352 3.77 36.93 18.42
N TYR A 353 4.34 37.19 17.23
CA TYR A 353 5.76 37.50 17.10
C TYR A 353 6.09 38.91 17.58
N GLU A 354 5.15 39.86 17.53
CA GLU A 354 5.33 41.21 18.08
C GLU A 354 5.30 41.21 19.60
N ALA A 355 4.29 40.60 20.21
CA ALA A 355 4.18 40.45 21.65
C ALA A 355 5.42 39.75 22.24
N SER A 356 5.85 38.63 21.65
CA SER A 356 7.04 37.93 22.13
C SER A 356 8.35 38.73 21.99
N ARG A 357 8.46 39.67 21.04
CA ARG A 357 9.60 40.60 20.97
C ARG A 357 9.58 41.61 22.10
N ILE A 358 8.39 42.09 22.49
CA ILE A 358 8.22 42.99 23.64
C ILE A 358 8.63 42.25 24.93
N ASP A 359 8.30 40.96 25.04
CA ASP A 359 8.71 40.09 26.15
C ASP A 359 10.19 39.64 26.12
N GLY A 360 11.00 40.16 25.18
CA GLY A 360 12.43 39.86 25.07
C GLY A 360 12.76 38.46 24.52
N ALA A 361 11.81 37.76 23.91
CA ALA A 361 12.07 36.44 23.34
C ALA A 361 12.97 36.53 22.10
N ASN A 362 14.09 35.80 22.13
CA ASN A 362 14.99 35.67 20.98
C ASN A 362 14.38 34.77 19.86
N PRO A 363 14.95 34.76 18.64
CA PRO A 363 14.41 33.99 17.52
C PRO A 363 14.31 32.48 17.77
N VAL A 364 15.23 31.90 18.54
CA VAL A 364 15.19 30.46 18.91
C VAL A 364 14.02 30.19 19.85
N ARG A 365 13.78 31.07 20.82
CA ARG A 365 12.64 30.98 21.73
C ARG A 365 11.31 31.13 21.00
N GLN A 366 11.23 32.06 20.05
CA GLN A 366 10.06 32.23 19.17
C GLN A 366 9.82 30.98 18.33
N PHE A 367 10.88 30.40 17.75
CA PHE A 367 10.77 29.16 16.99
C PHE A 367 10.23 28.01 17.84
N ILE A 368 10.80 27.76 19.02
CA ILE A 368 10.41 26.64 19.89
C ILE A 368 9.03 26.85 20.53
N SER A 369 8.66 28.08 20.87
CA SER A 369 7.46 28.36 21.68
C SER A 369 6.24 28.80 20.88
N ILE A 370 6.44 29.31 19.65
CA ILE A 370 5.36 29.82 18.80
C ILE A 370 5.31 29.03 17.50
N THR A 371 6.40 29.05 16.73
CA THR A 371 6.40 28.48 15.37
C THR A 371 6.24 26.97 15.40
N MET A 372 7.11 26.23 16.12
CA MET A 372 7.10 24.77 16.14
C MET A 372 5.80 24.17 16.69
N PRO A 373 5.22 24.65 17.81
CA PRO A 373 3.95 24.12 18.30
C PRO A 373 2.82 24.32 17.30
N TYR A 374 2.74 25.50 16.66
CA TYR A 374 1.76 25.78 15.62
C TYR A 374 1.97 24.86 14.39
N MET A 375 3.21 24.77 13.92
CA MET A 375 3.57 23.94 12.77
C MET A 375 3.24 22.47 13.04
N LEU A 376 3.57 21.93 14.21
CA LEU A 376 3.27 20.55 14.57
C LEU A 376 1.76 20.29 14.57
N GLN A 377 0.94 21.20 15.10
CA GLN A 377 -0.52 21.06 15.07
C GLN A 377 -1.03 20.92 13.63
N VAL A 378 -0.63 21.80 12.73
CA VAL A 378 -1.13 21.79 11.34
C VAL A 378 -0.52 20.65 10.51
N THR A 379 0.76 20.35 10.70
CA THR A 379 1.50 19.40 9.84
C THR A 379 1.59 17.98 10.39
N THR A 380 0.93 17.65 11.50
CA THR A 380 0.98 16.27 12.03
C THR A 380 0.54 15.22 10.99
N PRO A 381 -0.55 15.39 10.21
CA PRO A 381 -0.91 14.41 9.16
C PRO A 381 0.18 14.25 8.08
N TYR A 382 0.83 15.35 7.72
CA TYR A 382 1.96 15.35 6.79
C TYR A 382 3.16 14.59 7.37
N LEU A 383 3.51 14.85 8.63
CA LEU A 383 4.60 14.17 9.33
C LEU A 383 4.38 12.66 9.44
N ILE A 384 3.15 12.23 9.72
CA ILE A 384 2.78 10.80 9.76
C ILE A 384 3.02 10.18 8.37
N THR A 385 2.47 10.81 7.34
CA THR A 385 2.61 10.34 5.95
C THR A 385 4.08 10.28 5.53
N GLN A 386 4.87 11.29 5.89
CA GLN A 386 6.29 11.35 5.57
C GLN A 386 7.08 10.27 6.31
N PHE A 387 6.76 10.00 7.57
CA PHE A 387 7.40 8.95 8.36
C PHE A 387 7.12 7.55 7.78
N ILE A 388 5.86 7.25 7.44
CA ILE A 388 5.47 6.00 6.79
C ILE A 388 6.10 5.88 5.40
N GLY A 389 6.14 6.97 4.65
CA GLY A 389 6.83 7.05 3.37
C GLY A 389 8.32 6.74 3.51
N ASN A 390 8.97 7.23 4.56
CA ASN A 390 10.38 6.97 4.80
C ASN A 390 10.69 5.53 5.22
N ILE A 391 9.79 4.83 5.92
CA ILE A 391 9.88 3.38 6.17
C ILE A 391 9.93 2.59 4.84
N ASN A 392 9.17 3.06 3.84
CA ASN A 392 9.07 2.44 2.52
C ASN A 392 9.93 3.14 1.45
N ASN A 393 10.98 3.87 1.84
CA ASN A 393 11.78 4.68 0.91
C ASN A 393 12.76 3.84 0.08
N PHE A 394 12.20 3.07 -0.85
CA PHE A 394 12.93 2.20 -1.74
C PHE A 394 13.91 2.98 -2.63
N ASN A 395 13.45 4.07 -3.24
CA ASN A 395 14.18 4.78 -4.29
C ASN A 395 15.53 5.34 -3.83
N VAL A 396 15.57 6.01 -2.67
CA VAL A 396 16.81 6.62 -2.18
C VAL A 396 17.88 5.56 -1.95
N ILE A 397 17.53 4.46 -1.29
CA ILE A 397 18.46 3.41 -0.93
C ILE A 397 18.91 2.63 -2.16
N TYR A 398 17.95 2.16 -2.95
CA TYR A 398 18.21 1.31 -4.11
C TYR A 398 19.04 2.05 -5.17
N LEU A 399 18.72 3.31 -5.47
CA LEU A 399 19.41 4.05 -6.54
C LEU A 399 20.74 4.66 -6.09
N LEU A 400 20.90 5.00 -4.81
CA LEU A 400 22.15 5.59 -4.30
C LEU A 400 23.20 4.54 -3.97
N THR A 401 22.78 3.47 -3.28
CA THR A 401 23.69 2.45 -2.72
C THR A 401 23.40 1.04 -3.19
N GLY A 402 22.18 0.76 -3.69
CA GLY A 402 21.74 -0.61 -3.91
C GLY A 402 21.67 -1.44 -2.62
N GLY A 403 21.71 -0.81 -1.44
CA GLY A 403 21.76 -1.46 -0.12
C GLY A 403 23.17 -1.76 0.41
N ASP A 404 24.22 -1.44 -0.35
CA ASP A 404 25.62 -1.69 0.02
C ASP A 404 26.11 -0.83 1.22
N PRO A 405 27.24 -1.17 1.87
CA PRO A 405 28.13 -2.31 1.58
C PRO A 405 27.53 -3.66 1.98
N LYS A 406 27.87 -4.71 1.22
CA LYS A 406 27.52 -6.09 1.56
C LYS A 406 28.31 -6.57 2.77
N THR A 407 27.71 -7.48 3.52
CA THR A 407 28.34 -8.15 4.66
C THR A 407 27.94 -9.62 4.69
N LEU A 408 28.80 -10.48 5.24
CA LEU A 408 28.48 -11.89 5.48
C LEU A 408 27.54 -12.09 6.67
N ASP A 409 27.36 -11.04 7.50
CA ASP A 409 26.50 -11.07 8.67
C ASP A 409 24.99 -11.05 8.36
N LEU A 410 24.62 -10.72 7.12
CA LEU A 410 23.24 -10.50 6.70
C LEU A 410 22.88 -11.40 5.53
N PHE A 411 21.68 -11.96 5.58
CA PHE A 411 21.16 -12.82 4.53
C PHE A 411 20.70 -11.98 3.34
N GLN A 412 21.52 -11.97 2.28
CA GLN A 412 21.17 -11.36 0.99
C GLN A 412 20.74 -9.88 1.12
N ALA A 413 21.38 -9.18 2.06
CA ALA A 413 21.20 -7.77 2.35
C ALA A 413 22.57 -7.11 2.58
N GLY A 414 22.63 -5.80 2.39
CA GLY A 414 23.76 -4.98 2.81
C GLY A 414 23.41 -4.07 3.97
N GLU A 415 24.38 -3.28 4.40
CA GLU A 415 24.30 -2.50 5.62
C GLU A 415 23.32 -1.33 5.55
N THR A 416 23.03 -0.79 4.37
CA THR A 416 22.11 0.34 4.20
C THR A 416 20.70 -0.07 3.80
N ASP A 417 20.46 -1.36 3.55
CA ASP A 417 19.14 -1.86 3.15
C ASP A 417 18.06 -1.52 4.18
N LEU A 418 16.91 -1.08 3.69
CA LEU A 418 15.68 -1.05 4.48
C LEU A 418 14.95 -2.38 4.33
N LEU A 419 13.97 -2.64 5.20
CA LEU A 419 13.12 -3.83 5.04
C LEU A 419 12.50 -3.92 3.63
N VAL A 420 12.12 -2.79 3.03
CA VAL A 420 11.53 -2.75 1.68
C VAL A 420 12.55 -3.07 0.58
N THR A 421 13.81 -2.65 0.70
CA THR A 421 14.84 -2.97 -0.30
C THR A 421 15.32 -4.41 -0.16
N TRP A 422 15.36 -4.94 1.07
CA TRP A 422 15.61 -6.36 1.31
C TRP A 422 14.49 -7.23 0.74
N LEU A 423 13.22 -6.88 0.96
CA LEU A 423 12.06 -7.55 0.35
C LEU A 423 12.21 -7.63 -1.18
N TYR A 424 12.58 -6.52 -1.81
CA TYR A 424 12.81 -6.46 -3.25
C TYR A 424 13.93 -7.40 -3.69
N LYS A 425 15.09 -7.40 -3.02
CA LYS A 425 16.21 -8.31 -3.31
C LYS A 425 15.81 -9.78 -3.16
N LEU A 426 15.07 -10.12 -2.11
CA LEU A 426 14.54 -11.45 -1.89
C LEU A 426 13.65 -11.91 -3.05
N THR A 427 12.85 -11.00 -3.60
CA THR A 427 11.96 -11.27 -4.73
C THR A 427 12.72 -11.42 -6.04
N VAL A 428 13.52 -10.42 -6.40
CA VAL A 428 14.10 -10.29 -7.75
C VAL A 428 15.41 -11.04 -7.91
N SER A 429 16.28 -11.00 -6.90
CA SER A 429 17.61 -11.61 -6.98
C SER A 429 17.61 -13.04 -6.44
N GLU A 430 16.93 -13.28 -5.31
CA GLU A 430 16.97 -14.57 -4.63
C GLU A 430 15.79 -15.49 -4.96
N LYS A 431 14.71 -14.96 -5.56
CA LYS A 431 13.46 -15.69 -5.85
C LYS A 431 12.85 -16.36 -4.62
N ASN A 432 13.06 -15.77 -3.44
CA ASN A 432 12.45 -16.20 -2.19
C ASN A 432 11.18 -15.37 -1.91
N TYR A 433 10.11 -15.71 -2.63
CA TYR A 433 8.82 -15.01 -2.57
C TYR A 433 8.11 -15.21 -1.23
N ALA A 434 8.25 -16.37 -0.61
CA ALA A 434 7.68 -16.68 0.71
C ALA A 434 8.27 -15.80 1.81
N LEU A 435 9.60 -15.69 1.87
CA LEU A 435 10.27 -14.80 2.83
C LEU A 435 9.98 -13.34 2.52
N ALA A 436 10.06 -12.92 1.25
CA ALA A 436 9.74 -11.55 0.84
C ALA A 436 8.31 -11.15 1.24
N SER A 437 7.33 -12.02 1.00
CA SER A 437 5.93 -11.80 1.37
C SER A 437 5.75 -11.72 2.89
N THR A 438 6.49 -12.53 3.65
CA THR A 438 6.50 -12.46 5.12
C THR A 438 6.98 -11.10 5.61
N ILE A 439 8.09 -10.60 5.05
CA ILE A 439 8.60 -9.25 5.35
C ILE A 439 7.60 -8.18 4.91
N GLY A 440 6.94 -8.34 3.76
CA GLY A 440 5.90 -7.44 3.26
C GLY A 440 4.72 -7.30 4.23
N ILE A 441 4.22 -8.42 4.76
CA ILE A 441 3.18 -8.40 5.80
C ILE A 441 3.66 -7.67 7.05
N ILE A 442 4.90 -7.91 7.49
CA ILE A 442 5.45 -7.25 8.69
C ILE A 442 5.55 -5.73 8.46
N ILE A 443 6.05 -5.28 7.31
CA ILE A 443 6.09 -3.84 6.95
C ILE A 443 4.68 -3.26 6.95
N PHE A 444 3.72 -3.95 6.33
CA PHE A 444 2.31 -3.52 6.32
C PHE A 444 1.75 -3.39 7.74
N LEU A 445 1.97 -4.38 8.61
CA LEU A 445 1.49 -4.34 9.99
C LEU A 445 2.14 -3.20 10.78
N ILE A 446 3.45 -3.01 10.67
CA ILE A 446 4.17 -1.91 11.33
C ILE A 446 3.59 -0.57 10.88
N THR A 447 3.48 -0.35 9.58
CA THR A 447 2.98 0.92 9.02
C THR A 447 1.50 1.15 9.34
N ALA A 448 0.66 0.11 9.28
CA ALA A 448 -0.75 0.20 9.64
C ALA A 448 -0.94 0.49 11.13
N ILE A 449 -0.18 -0.16 12.02
CA ILE A 449 -0.23 0.09 13.47
C ILE A 449 0.22 1.50 13.79
N ILE A 450 1.34 1.96 13.23
CA ILE A 450 1.85 3.33 13.45
C ILE A 450 0.84 4.35 12.93
N SER A 451 0.28 4.14 11.74
CA SER A 451 -0.77 4.98 11.18
C SER A 451 -1.96 5.05 12.14
N LEU A 452 -2.50 3.89 12.52
CA LEU A 452 -3.71 3.80 13.34
C LEU A 452 -3.52 4.42 14.72
N ILE A 453 -2.37 4.19 15.37
CA ILE A 453 -2.04 4.82 16.65
C ILE A 453 -1.96 6.35 16.48
N THR A 454 -1.27 6.82 15.44
CA THR A 454 -0.99 8.25 15.31
C THR A 454 -2.21 9.04 14.85
N TYR A 455 -3.00 8.53 13.90
CA TYR A 455 -4.27 9.14 13.49
C TYR A 455 -5.28 9.20 14.63
N ASN A 456 -5.41 8.12 15.43
CA ASN A 456 -6.36 8.11 16.55
C ASN A 456 -5.95 9.00 17.74
N ARG A 457 -4.64 9.23 17.93
CA ARG A 457 -4.12 10.02 19.06
C ARG A 457 -3.93 11.49 18.74
N THR A 458 -3.84 11.86 17.46
CA THR A 458 -3.60 13.25 17.05
C THR A 458 -4.87 14.09 17.17
N LYS A 459 -4.85 15.09 18.06
CA LYS A 459 -5.95 16.07 18.20
C LYS A 459 -6.24 16.82 16.90
N ALA A 460 -5.19 17.18 16.15
CA ALA A 460 -5.32 17.88 14.88
C ALA A 460 -6.20 17.13 13.86
N VAL A 461 -6.14 15.80 13.81
CA VAL A 461 -7.01 14.98 12.94
C VAL A 461 -8.44 14.91 13.49
N ARG A 462 -8.60 14.86 14.82
CA ARG A 462 -9.91 14.77 15.48
C ARG A 462 -10.69 16.08 15.45
N GLU A 463 -9.98 17.20 15.42
CA GLU A 463 -10.54 18.55 15.37
C GLU A 463 -10.70 19.03 13.92
N GLU A 464 -10.15 18.34 12.91
CA GLU A 464 -10.37 18.63 11.49
C GLU A 464 -11.86 18.52 11.11
N GLU A 465 -12.59 17.56 11.71
CA GLU A 465 -14.06 17.44 11.60
C GLU A 465 -14.84 18.59 12.27
N GLN A 466 -14.19 19.43 13.08
CA GLN A 466 -14.83 20.60 13.72
C GLN A 466 -14.70 21.88 12.88
N PHE A 467 -13.86 21.85 11.83
CA PHE A 467 -13.62 22.99 10.94
C PHE A 467 -14.16 22.79 9.52
N GLN A 468 -14.77 21.65 9.22
CA GLN A 468 -15.65 21.44 8.05
C GLN A 468 -17.11 21.59 8.47
#